data_AF-A0A9E4FYE5-F1
#
_entry.id   AF-A0A9E4FYE5-F1
#
_cell.length_a   1.000
_cell.length_b   1.000
_cell.length_c   1.000
_cell.angle_alpha   90.00
_cell.angle_beta   90.00
_cell.angle_gamma   90.00
#
_symmetry.space_group_name_H-M   'P 1'
#
loop_
_entity.id
_entity.type
_entity.pdbx_description
1 polymer ?
#
loop_
_entity_poly.entity_id
_entity_poly.type
_entity_poly.pdbx_seq_one_letter_code
_entity_poly.pdbx_strand_id
1 'polypeptide(L)'
;MDQELLNAAKALATREYQVIVEKEVGAEGEATWVAYMPDLPSCVAQGETAQAAKCALKTVSEDYIYFRLKRGVPVPEPAPRDPTRDNSWSKRADAGVINSQ
;
A
#
# COMPACT_ATOMS: atom_id res chain seq x y z
N MET A 1 -18.27 -8.38 -17.01
CA MET A 1 -17.39 -8.39 -15.83
C MET A 1 -17.92 -9.47 -14.91
N ASP A 2 -17.16 -10.54 -14.71
CA ASP A 2 -17.60 -11.72 -13.94
C ASP A 2 -17.83 -11.38 -12.47
N GLN A 3 -19.10 -11.39 -12.06
CA GLN A 3 -19.50 -10.91 -10.73
C GLN A 3 -18.93 -11.77 -9.59
N GLU A 4 -18.77 -13.07 -9.81
CA GLU A 4 -18.19 -14.01 -8.82
C GLU A 4 -16.72 -13.69 -8.55
N LEU A 5 -15.92 -13.46 -9.60
CA LEU A 5 -14.52 -13.08 -9.48
C LEU A 5 -14.38 -11.71 -8.82
N LEU A 6 -15.29 -10.77 -9.09
CA LEU A 6 -15.28 -9.46 -8.45
C LEU A 6 -15.59 -9.55 -6.95
N ASN A 7 -16.55 -10.38 -6.55
CA ASN A 7 -16.85 -10.62 -5.14
C ASN A 7 -15.69 -11.31 -4.42
N ALA A 8 -15.07 -12.31 -5.05
CA ALA A 8 -13.87 -12.96 -4.54
C ALA A 8 -12.71 -11.95 -4.42
N ALA A 9 -12.52 -11.09 -5.42
CA ALA A 9 -11.50 -10.05 -5.38
C ALA A 9 -11.72 -9.06 -4.24
N LYS A 10 -12.96 -8.62 -4.00
CA LYS A 10 -13.31 -7.75 -2.87
C LYS A 10 -13.06 -8.41 -1.52
N ALA A 11 -13.42 -9.69 -1.38
CA ALA A 11 -13.15 -10.45 -0.16
C ALA A 11 -11.64 -10.58 0.11
N LEU A 12 -10.84 -10.85 -0.93
CA LEU A 12 -9.39 -10.89 -0.83
C LEU A 12 -8.78 -9.50 -0.57
N ALA A 13 -9.31 -8.44 -1.18
CA ALA A 13 -8.89 -7.05 -0.97
C ALA A 13 -9.19 -6.52 0.44
N THR A 14 -10.14 -7.15 1.15
CA THR A 14 -10.49 -6.81 2.55
C THR A 14 -9.49 -7.37 3.57
N ARG A 15 -8.50 -8.17 3.12
CA ARG A 15 -7.40 -8.62 3.99
C ARG A 15 -6.58 -7.43 4.48
N GLU A 16 -5.82 -7.64 5.55
CA GLU A 16 -4.98 -6.62 6.20
C GLU A 16 -3.71 -6.28 5.39
N TYR A 17 -3.86 -5.90 4.11
CA TYR A 17 -2.75 -5.35 3.34
C TYR A 17 -2.29 -4.03 3.95
N GLN A 18 -0.98 -3.84 4.02
CA GLN A 18 -0.45 -2.59 4.53
C GLN A 18 -0.67 -1.49 3.50
N VAL A 19 -1.33 -0.41 3.90
CA VAL A 19 -1.46 0.80 3.10
C VAL A 19 -0.52 1.86 3.66
N ILE A 20 0.42 2.29 2.85
CA ILE A 20 1.31 3.42 3.16
C ILE A 20 0.78 4.62 2.38
N VAL A 21 0.65 5.77 3.05
CA VAL A 21 0.26 7.01 2.42
C VAL A 21 1.33 8.04 2.72
N GLU A 22 1.93 8.58 1.66
CA GLU A 22 2.97 9.58 1.72
C GLU A 22 2.46 10.88 1.07
N LYS A 23 2.87 12.00 1.64
CA LYS A 23 2.60 13.32 1.06
C LYS A 23 3.83 13.71 0.25
N GLU A 24 3.65 13.88 -1.05
CA GLU A 24 4.67 14.40 -1.94
C GLU A 24 4.40 15.88 -2.17
N VAL A 25 5.44 16.71 -2.11
CA VAL A 25 5.32 18.15 -2.38
C VAL A 25 6.16 18.44 -3.61
N GLY A 26 5.49 18.84 -4.69
CA GLY A 26 6.13 19.21 -5.95
C GLY A 26 6.94 20.49 -5.84
N ALA A 27 7.76 20.74 -6.86
CA ALA A 27 8.63 21.92 -6.92
C ALA A 27 7.87 23.25 -6.90
N GLU A 28 6.61 23.24 -7.36
CA GLU A 28 5.72 24.40 -7.42
C GLU A 28 4.85 24.57 -6.14
N GLY A 29 5.11 23.77 -5.10
CA GLY A 29 4.39 23.82 -3.83
C GLY A 29 3.07 23.04 -3.82
N GLU A 30 2.74 22.35 -4.89
CA GLU A 30 1.59 21.46 -4.97
C GLU A 30 1.81 20.22 -4.11
N ALA A 31 0.90 19.97 -3.16
CA ALA A 31 0.95 18.79 -2.33
C ALA A 31 0.02 17.70 -2.88
N THR A 32 0.59 16.57 -3.26
CA THR A 32 -0.14 15.37 -3.67
C THR A 32 0.01 14.28 -2.61
N TRP A 33 -1.01 13.44 -2.49
CA TRP A 33 -0.98 12.29 -1.59
C TRP A 33 -0.88 11.03 -2.42
N VAL A 34 0.15 10.23 -2.16
CA VAL A 34 0.40 8.96 -2.85
C VAL A 34 0.16 7.84 -1.85
N ALA A 35 -0.76 6.95 -2.17
CA ALA A 35 -1.07 5.76 -1.40
C ALA A 35 -0.62 4.52 -2.18
N TYR A 36 0.10 3.62 -1.54
CA TYR A 36 0.57 2.38 -2.15
C TYR A 36 0.60 1.24 -1.15
N MET A 37 0.63 0.01 -1.67
CA MET A 37 0.75 -1.20 -0.86
C MET A 37 2.07 -1.89 -1.19
N PRO A 38 3.00 -2.05 -0.24
CA PRO A 38 4.25 -2.75 -0.49
C PRO A 38 4.03 -4.23 -0.85
N ASP A 39 2.95 -4.84 -0.35
CA ASP A 39 2.55 -6.22 -0.66
C ASP A 39 2.03 -6.38 -2.10
N LEU A 40 1.53 -5.29 -2.68
CA LEU A 40 0.96 -5.24 -4.01
C LEU A 40 1.70 -4.12 -4.77
N PRO A 41 2.96 -4.34 -5.20
CA PRO A 41 3.83 -3.27 -5.71
C PRO A 41 3.30 -2.59 -6.98
N SER A 42 2.38 -3.23 -7.71
CA SER A 42 1.71 -2.63 -8.87
C SER A 42 0.47 -1.79 -8.50
N CYS A 43 0.08 -1.74 -7.22
CA CYS A 43 -1.07 -0.99 -6.73
C CYS A 43 -0.60 0.29 -6.05
N VAL A 44 -0.57 1.37 -6.84
CA VAL A 44 -0.26 2.73 -6.41
C VAL A 44 -1.40 3.64 -6.88
N ALA A 45 -1.84 4.55 -6.03
CA ALA A 45 -2.84 5.54 -6.37
C ALA A 45 -2.48 6.89 -5.76
N GLN A 46 -2.77 7.96 -6.49
CA GLN A 46 -2.55 9.32 -6.03
C GLN A 46 -3.88 10.07 -5.89
N GLY A 47 -3.90 11.10 -5.06
CA GLY A 47 -5.05 11.99 -4.90
C GLY A 47 -4.68 13.31 -4.26
N GLU A 48 -5.59 14.27 -4.37
CA GLU A 48 -5.45 15.60 -3.77
C GLU A 48 -5.48 15.55 -2.24
N THR A 49 -6.02 14.47 -1.66
CA THR A 49 -6.07 14.23 -0.22
C THR A 49 -5.68 12.79 0.10
N ALA A 50 -5.22 12.55 1.34
CA ALA A 50 -4.94 11.21 1.83
C ALA A 50 -6.15 10.27 1.68
N GLN A 51 -7.36 10.80 1.84
CA GLN A 51 -8.59 10.02 1.70
C GLN A 51 -8.90 9.70 0.24
N ALA A 52 -8.71 10.65 -0.67
CA ALA A 52 -8.86 10.43 -2.11
C ALA A 52 -7.87 9.35 -2.60
N ALA A 53 -6.60 9.43 -2.17
CA ALA A 53 -5.58 8.44 -2.51
C ALA A 53 -5.94 7.04 -1.98
N LYS A 54 -6.40 6.93 -0.73
CA LYS A 54 -6.87 5.65 -0.15
C LYS A 54 -8.08 5.08 -0.88
N CYS A 55 -9.05 5.92 -1.24
CA CYS A 55 -10.24 5.49 -1.97
C CYS A 55 -9.87 4.95 -3.36
N ALA A 56 -9.01 5.67 -4.07
CA ALA A 56 -8.48 5.24 -5.36
C ALA A 56 -7.69 3.93 -5.23
N LEU A 57 -6.84 3.80 -4.20
CA LEU A 57 -6.06 2.59 -3.94
C LEU A 57 -6.96 1.36 -3.69
N LYS A 58 -8.09 1.53 -3.00
CA LYS A 58 -9.08 0.46 -2.80
C LYS A 58 -9.69 -0.03 -4.11
N THR A 59 -10.01 0.89 -5.02
CA THR A 59 -10.52 0.51 -6.35
C THR A 59 -9.44 -0.21 -7.15
N VAL A 60 -8.21 0.30 -7.14
CA VAL A 60 -7.06 -0.30 -7.84
C VAL A 60 -6.75 -1.71 -7.30
N SER A 61 -6.86 -1.92 -5.98
CA SER A 61 -6.59 -3.23 -5.38
C SER A 61 -7.65 -4.27 -5.74
N GLU A 62 -8.93 -3.91 -5.71
CA GLU A 62 -10.04 -4.77 -6.13
C GLU A 62 -9.87 -5.19 -7.60
N ASP A 63 -9.55 -4.22 -8.46
CA ASP A 63 -9.37 -4.44 -9.90
C ASP A 63 -8.13 -5.31 -10.19
N TYR A 64 -7.00 -5.03 -9.53
CA TYR A 64 -5.77 -5.82 -9.66
C TYR A 64 -5.99 -7.29 -9.28
N ILE A 65 -6.67 -7.55 -8.15
CA ILE A 65 -6.98 -8.90 -7.70
C ILE A 65 -7.96 -9.57 -8.67
N TYR A 66 -8.99 -8.85 -9.13
CA TYR A 66 -9.92 -9.35 -10.14
C TYR A 66 -9.19 -9.81 -11.41
N PHE A 67 -8.28 -9.00 -11.95
CA PHE A 67 -7.51 -9.37 -13.13
C PHE A 67 -6.53 -10.52 -12.89
N ARG A 68 -5.95 -10.64 -11.68
CA ARG A 68 -5.14 -11.80 -11.31
C ARG A 68 -5.97 -13.09 -11.30
N LEU A 69 -7.12 -13.07 -10.64
CA LEU A 69 -8.04 -14.22 -10.60
C LEU A 69 -8.51 -14.60 -12.00
N LYS A 70 -8.88 -13.62 -12.83
CA LYS A 70 -9.30 -13.84 -14.22
C LYS A 70 -8.21 -14.49 -15.08
N ARG A 71 -6.95 -14.16 -14.83
CA ARG A 71 -5.79 -14.73 -15.52
C ARG A 71 -5.28 -16.04 -14.91
N GLY A 72 -5.90 -16.52 -13.82
CA GLY A 72 -5.44 -17.70 -13.08
C GLY A 72 -4.09 -17.51 -12.38
N VAL A 73 -3.70 -16.26 -12.09
CA VAL A 73 -2.45 -15.93 -11.39
C VAL A 73 -2.74 -15.84 -9.89
N PRO A 74 -1.89 -16.44 -9.03
CA PRO A 74 -2.09 -16.38 -7.58
C PRO A 74 -2.07 -14.94 -7.07
N VAL A 75 -2.91 -14.66 -6.08
CA VAL A 75 -2.96 -13.36 -5.40
C VAL A 75 -1.94 -13.39 -4.26
N PRO A 76 -1.00 -12.43 -4.19
CA PRO A 76 -0.02 -12.42 -3.10
C PRO A 76 -0.72 -12.22 -1.76
N GLU A 77 -0.24 -12.92 -0.74
CA GLU A 77 -0.77 -12.80 0.62
C GLU A 77 -0.26 -11.51 1.27
N PRO A 78 -1.05 -10.88 2.17
CA PRO A 78 -0.58 -9.74 2.94
C PRO A 78 0.60 -10.18 3.83
N ALA A 79 1.67 -9.37 3.87
CA ALA A 79 2.73 -9.61 4.84
C ALA A 79 2.13 -9.59 6.26
N PRO A 80 2.64 -10.45 7.16
CA PRO A 80 2.24 -10.41 8.56
C PRO A 80 2.51 -9.00 9.09
N ARG A 81 1.50 -8.44 9.75
CA ARG A 81 1.55 -7.12 10.35
C ARG A 81 2.60 -7.14 11.45
N ASP A 82 3.82 -6.73 11.13
CA ASP A 82 4.89 -6.66 12.12
C ASP A 82 4.55 -5.56 13.15
N PRO A 83 4.30 -5.91 14.42
CA PRO A 83 3.90 -4.95 15.43
C PRO A 83 5.04 -3.99 15.82
N THR A 84 6.29 -4.25 15.41
CA THR A 84 7.44 -3.36 15.65
C THR A 84 7.55 -2.25 14.59
N ARG A 85 6.75 -2.33 13.51
CA ARG A 85 6.70 -1.34 12.42
C ARG A 85 5.74 -0.17 12.71
N ASP A 86 5.35 0.03 13.96
CA ASP A 86 4.89 1.33 14.45
C ASP A 86 6.10 2.28 14.45
N ASN A 87 6.20 3.09 13.38
CA ASN A 87 6.88 4.39 13.29
C ASN A 87 8.34 4.58 13.81
N SER A 88 9.14 3.53 13.99
CA SER A 88 10.56 3.66 14.38
C SER A 88 11.50 4.20 13.27
N TRP A 89 10.98 4.76 12.17
CA TRP A 89 11.81 5.53 11.22
C TRP A 89 12.32 6.83 11.86
N SER A 90 11.62 7.40 12.84
CA SER A 90 12.08 8.62 13.53
C SER A 90 13.14 8.40 14.62
N LYS A 91 13.72 7.19 14.78
CA LYS A 91 14.72 6.92 15.84
C LYS A 91 16.11 6.47 15.36
N ARG A 92 16.42 6.52 14.06
CA ARG A 92 17.81 6.36 13.57
C ARG A 92 18.66 7.62 13.73
N ALA A 93 18.54 8.29 14.88
CA ALA A 93 19.42 9.40 15.27
C ALA A 93 20.27 9.11 16.53
N ASP A 94 20.23 7.90 17.11
CA ASP A 94 20.87 7.66 18.42
C ASP A 94 21.63 6.33 18.60
N ALA A 95 21.63 5.38 17.65
CA ALA A 95 22.39 4.14 17.85
C ALA A 95 23.88 4.29 17.47
N GLY A 96 24.66 4.92 18.36
CA GLY A 96 25.98 4.45 18.77
C GLY A 96 27.12 4.48 17.74
N VAL A 97 27.70 5.66 17.55
CA VAL A 97 29.17 5.78 17.38
C VAL A 97 29.83 5.29 18.67
N ILE A 98 30.40 4.09 18.66
CA ILE A 98 31.80 3.73 19.00
C ILE A 98 31.89 2.24 19.36
N ASN A 99 32.60 1.46 18.55
CA ASN A 99 33.60 0.54 19.08
C ASN A 99 34.64 0.29 17.99
N SER A 100 35.72 1.09 18.02
CA SER A 100 36.97 0.75 17.36
C SER A 100 37.94 0.30 18.45
N GLN A 101 38.64 -0.78 18.11
CA GLN A 101 39.52 -1.62 18.91
C GLN A 101 40.50 -0.89 19.82
#